data_AF-N9NYB7-F1
#
_entry.id   AF-N9NYB7-F1
#
_cell.length_a   1.000
_cell.length_b   1.000
_cell.length_c   1.000
_cell.angle_alpha   90.00
_cell.angle_beta   90.00
_cell.angle_gamma   90.00
#
_symmetry.space_group_name_H-M   'P 1'
#
loop_
_entity.id
_entity.type
_entity.pdbx_description
1 polymer ?
#
loop_
_entity_poly.entity_id
_entity_poly.type
_entity_poly.pdbx_seq_one_letter_code
_entity_poly.pdbx_strand_id
1 'polypeptide(L)' 'MDHSQLPINQVVDRLKAAAQNNEGVTLSASDVQVLVKGLGKGRFIPVYTNEQIIQLVKEGKLGQKMIDKKD' A
#
# COMPACT_ATOMS: atom_id res chain seq x y z
N MET A 1 -23.09 1.81 -9.65
CA MET A 1 -22.41 1.74 -10.96
C MET A 1 -21.54 0.50 -10.96
N ASP A 2 -21.44 -0.20 -12.08
CA ASP A 2 -20.51 -1.31 -12.20
C ASP A 2 -19.10 -0.77 -12.49
N HIS A 3 -18.14 -1.16 -11.66
CA HIS A 3 -16.74 -0.75 -11.77
C HIS A 3 -15.84 -1.88 -12.30
N SER A 4 -16.40 -3.06 -12.63
CA SER A 4 -15.67 -4.22 -13.15
C SER A 4 -14.87 -3.90 -14.43
N GLN A 5 -15.37 -2.96 -15.23
CA GLN A 5 -14.76 -2.55 -16.50
C GLN A 5 -13.59 -1.57 -16.33
N LEU A 6 -13.28 -1.14 -15.10
CA LEU A 6 -12.11 -0.31 -14.88
C LEU A 6 -10.83 -1.14 -15.11
N PRO A 7 -9.86 -0.64 -15.89
CA PRO A 7 -8.65 -1.38 -16.21
C PRO A 7 -7.89 -1.90 -14.97
N ILE A 8 -7.89 -1.13 -13.88
CA ILE A 8 -7.24 -1.55 -12.62
C ILE A 8 -7.89 -2.81 -12.02
N ASN A 9 -9.21 -2.93 -12.11
CA ASN A 9 -9.94 -4.06 -11.54
C ASN A 9 -9.68 -5.33 -12.35
N GLN A 10 -9.64 -5.20 -13.68
CA GLN A 10 -9.29 -6.33 -14.58
C GLN A 10 -7.88 -6.85 -14.32
N VAL A 11 -6.91 -5.95 -14.10
CA VAL A 11 -5.53 -6.35 -13.76
C VAL A 11 -5.48 -7.01 -12.38
N VAL A 12 -6.15 -6.45 -11.37
CA VAL A 12 -6.22 -7.02 -10.02
C VAL A 12 -6.87 -8.41 -10.02
N ASP A 13 -7.92 -8.62 -10.81
CA ASP A 13 -8.60 -9.91 -10.86
C ASP A 13 -7.74 -10.99 -11.54
N ARG A 14 -6.95 -10.63 -12.57
CA ARG A 14 -5.92 -11.52 -13.13
C ARG A 14 -4.86 -11.92 -12.10
N LEU A 15 -4.41 -10.96 -11.28
CA LEU A 15 -3.45 -11.23 -10.19
C LEU A 15 -4.06 -12.17 -9.14
N LYS A 16 -5.31 -11.95 -8.74
CA LYS A 16 -6.01 -12.81 -7.78
C LYS A 16 -6.16 -14.24 -8.30
N ALA A 17 -6.57 -14.40 -9.56
CA ALA A 17 -6.73 -15.73 -10.16
C ALA A 17 -5.40 -16.48 -10.20
N ALA A 18 -4.32 -15.83 -10.65
CA ALA A 18 -2.98 -16.43 -10.65
C ALA A 18 -2.52 -16.83 -9.25
N ALA A 19 -2.75 -15.98 -8.24
CA ALA A 19 -2.41 -16.28 -6.85
C ALA A 19 -3.22 -17.47 -6.29
N GLN A 20 -4.52 -17.56 -6.60
CA GLN A 20 -5.37 -18.67 -6.19
C GLN A 20 -4.93 -20.01 -6.80
N ASN A 21 -4.42 -19.98 -8.03
CA ASN A 21 -3.92 -21.16 -8.74
C ASN A 21 -2.43 -21.44 -8.47
N ASN A 22 -1.76 -20.58 -7.70
CA ASN A 22 -0.33 -20.64 -7.40
C ASN A 22 0.55 -20.60 -8.67
N GLU A 23 0.15 -19.76 -9.64
CA GLU A 23 0.79 -19.61 -10.94
C GLU A 23 1.49 -18.24 -11.05
N GLY A 24 2.57 -18.19 -11.84
CA GLY A 24 3.20 -16.93 -12.23
C GLY A 24 2.37 -16.18 -13.27
N VAL A 25 2.38 -14.85 -13.23
CA VAL A 25 1.66 -14.00 -14.20
C VAL A 25 2.60 -12.98 -14.82
N THR A 26 2.60 -12.91 -16.15
CA THR A 26 3.32 -11.88 -16.90
C THR A 26 2.39 -10.71 -17.17
N LEU A 27 2.81 -9.51 -16.80
CA LEU A 27 2.06 -8.28 -17.00
C LEU A 27 2.65 -7.49 -18.19
N SER A 28 1.77 -6.90 -18.99
CA SER A 28 2.18 -5.97 -20.05
C SER A 28 2.64 -4.62 -19.46
N ALA A 29 3.40 -3.83 -20.22
CA ALA A 29 3.80 -2.49 -19.79
C ALA A 29 2.60 -1.59 -19.44
N SER A 30 1.49 -1.72 -20.17
CA SER A 30 0.23 -1.03 -19.87
C SER A 30 -0.39 -1.47 -18.55
N ASP A 31 -0.41 -2.79 -18.27
CA ASP A 31 -0.93 -3.33 -17.00
C ASP A 31 -0.12 -2.78 -15.82
N VAL A 32 1.21 -2.76 -15.95
CA VAL A 32 2.13 -2.21 -14.95
C VAL A 32 1.86 -0.72 -14.73
N GLN A 33 1.67 0.07 -15.79
CA GLN A 33 1.40 1.50 -15.65
C GLN A 33 0.06 1.78 -14.95
N VAL A 34 -0.97 0.97 -15.23
CA VAL A 34 -2.27 1.04 -14.56
C VAL A 34 -2.13 0.72 -13.07
N LEU A 35 -1.39 -0.34 -12.73
CA LEU A 35 -1.11 -0.71 -11.33
C LEU A 35 -0.36 0.38 -10.59
N VAL A 36 0.71 0.93 -11.16
CA VAL A 36 1.51 2.00 -10.54
C VAL A 36 0.65 3.24 -10.25
N LYS A 37 -0.23 3.61 -11.18
CA LYS A 37 -1.19 4.72 -10.96
C LYS A 37 -2.21 4.39 -9.88
N GLY A 38 -2.73 3.15 -9.86
CA GLY A 38 -3.75 2.72 -8.91
C GLY A 38 -3.25 2.53 -7.48
N LEU A 39 -2.03 2.00 -7.31
CA LEU A 39 -1.37 1.85 -6.00
C LEU A 39 -0.97 3.21 -5.41
N GLY A 40 -0.74 4.21 -6.26
CA GLY A 40 -0.36 5.55 -5.86
C GLY A 40 1.00 5.58 -5.15
N LYS A 41 1.27 6.69 -4.45
CA LYS A 41 2.44 6.79 -3.57
C LYS A 41 2.09 6.17 -2.22
N GLY A 42 2.60 4.98 -1.94
CA GLY A 42 2.48 4.35 -0.63
C GLY A 42 2.95 5.33 0.45
N ARG A 43 2.11 5.58 1.46
CA ARG A 43 2.49 6.38 2.63
C ARG A 43 2.56 5.45 3.83
N PHE A 44 3.69 5.50 4.52
CA PHE A 44 3.81 4.83 5.81
C PHE A 44 2.96 5.58 6.83
N ILE A 45 2.02 4.88 7.46
CA ILE A 45 1.25 5.38 8.60
C ILE A 45 1.69 4.58 9.82
N PRO A 46 2.52 5.14 10.70
CA PRO A 46 2.91 4.47 11.93
C PRO A 46 1.68 4.32 12.82
N VAL A 47 1.37 3.08 13.21
CA VAL A 47 0.35 2.76 14.19
C VAL A 47 1.06 2.20 15.41
N TYR A 48 0.77 2.77 16.58
CA TYR A 48 1.38 2.40 17.84
C TYR A 48 0.37 1.69 18.73
N THR A 49 0.84 0.71 19.51
CA THR A 49 0.07 0.18 20.63
C THR A 49 0.05 1.19 21.78
N ASN A 50 -0.86 1.00 22.72
CA ASN A 50 -0.95 1.87 23.89
C ASN A 50 0.35 1.86 24.71
N GLU A 51 1.01 0.72 24.85
CA GLU A 51 2.28 0.58 25.56
C GLU A 51 3.38 1.40 24.90
N GLN A 52 3.43 1.39 23.56
CA GLN A 52 4.37 2.19 22.79
C GLN A 52 4.10 3.69 22.92
N ILE A 53 2.83 4.10 22.94
CA ILE A 53 2.44 5.51 23.19
C ILE A 53 2.89 5.95 24.59
N ILE A 54 2.62 5.15 25.62
CA ILE A 54 3.04 5.43 27.00
C ILE A 54 4.56 5.61 27.07
N GLN A 55 5.31 4.77 26.37
CA GLN A 55 6.77 4.88 26.32
C GLN A 55 7.24 6.18 25.65
N LEU A 56 6.61 6.58 24.54
CA LEU A 56 6.91 7.85 23.87
C LEU A 56 6.62 9.08 24.76
N VAL A 57 5.60 9.01 25.61
CA VAL A 57 5.32 10.04 26.62
C VAL A 57 6.44 10.11 27.65
N LYS A 58 6.85 8.96 28.21
CA LYS A 58 7.94 8.89 29.19
C LYS A 58 9.26 9.41 28.64
N GLU A 59 9.52 9.16 27.36
CA GLU A 59 10.73 9.64 26.67
C GLU A 59 10.61 11.10 26.19
N GLY A 60 9.45 11.74 26.35
CA GLY A 60 9.21 13.11 25.88
C GLY A 60 9.18 13.25 24.34
N LYS A 61 9.10 12.13 23.62
CA LYS A 61 9.16 12.07 22.14
C LYS A 61 7.79 12.14 21.48
N LEU A 62 6.71 11.96 22.24
CA LEU A 62 5.36 12.03 21.68
C LEU A 62 5.11 13.41 21.05
N GLY A 63 4.65 13.41 19.79
CA GLY A 63 4.39 14.65 19.03
C GLY A 63 5.61 15.27 18.35
N GLN A 64 6.81 14.73 18.54
CA GLN A 64 8.00 15.15 17.80
C GLN A 64 8.01 14.57 16.38
N LYS A 65 8.74 15.23 15.47
CA LYS A 65 8.93 14.70 14.11
C LYS A 65 9.67 13.38 14.17
N MET A 66 9.13 12.35 13.52
CA MET A 66 9.81 11.05 13.39
C MET A 66 10.97 11.07 12.39
N ILE A 67 10.91 11.94 11.38
CA ILE A 67 11.93 12.05 10.32
C ILE A 67 12.14 13.54 10.03
N ASP A 68 13.41 13.95 9.97
CA ASP A 68 13.80 15.36 9.72
C ASP A 68 13.65 15.80 8.26
N LYS A 69 13.75 14.86 7.31
CA LYS A 69 13.59 15.10 5.88
C LYS A 69 12.52 14.21 5.28
N LYS A 70 11.71 14.79 4.40
CA LYS A 70 10.83 14.06 3.49
C LYS A 70 11.70 13.64 2.31
N ASP A 71 12.00 12.35 2.18
CA ASP A 71 12.46 11.79 0.91
C ASP A 71 11.32 11.80 -0.13
#